data_AF-A0A244EE43-F1
#
_entry.id   AF-A0A244EE43-F1
#
_cell.length_a   1.000
_cell.length_b   1.000
_cell.length_c   1.000
_cell.angle_alpha   90.00
_cell.angle_beta   90.00
_cell.angle_gamma   90.00
#
_symmetry.space_group_name_H-M   'P 1'
#
loop_
_entity.id
_entity.type
_entity.pdbx_description
1 polymer ?
#
loop_
_entity_poly.entity_id
_entity_poly.type
_entity_poly.pdbx_seq_one_letter_code
_entity_poly.pdbx_strand_id
1 'polypeptide(L)' 'MQHASSDPIVYRDVSIAIKVQREGDRIFGHADLFAKNEFKGRISLGSARSRSRQVRDRLRILAKAKVDVWTTVESAAAH' A
#
# COMPACT_ATOMS: atom_id res chain seq x y z
N MET A 1 18.01 8.23 -14.70
CA MET A 1 17.22 7.86 -13.52
C MET A 1 15.92 7.23 -14.01
N GLN A 2 15.71 5.93 -13.75
CA GLN A 2 14.48 5.27 -14.16
C GLN A 2 13.35 5.74 -13.24
N HIS A 3 12.40 6.52 -13.76
CA HIS A 3 11.10 6.70 -13.12
C HIS A 3 10.45 5.32 -13.03
N ALA A 4 10.55 4.67 -11.87
CA ALA A 4 9.67 3.56 -11.58
C ALA A 4 8.25 4.11 -11.72
N SER A 5 7.50 3.63 -12.73
CA SER A 5 6.10 3.99 -12.93
C SER A 5 5.43 3.92 -11.54
N SER A 6 5.02 5.11 -11.10
CA SER A 6 4.42 5.36 -9.79
C SER A 6 2.91 5.36 -9.94
N ASP A 7 2.41 4.64 -10.95
CA ASP A 7 0.99 4.61 -11.24
C ASP A 7 0.29 3.92 -10.07
N PRO A 8 -0.70 4.58 -9.46
CA PRO A 8 -1.40 4.03 -8.33
C PRO A 8 -2.08 2.71 -8.73
N ILE A 9 -2.00 1.73 -7.84
CA ILE A 9 -2.70 0.45 -8.04
C ILE A 9 -4.15 0.68 -7.65
N VAL A 10 -5.08 0.54 -8.59
CA VAL A 10 -6.52 0.59 -8.28
C VAL A 10 -7.02 -0.81 -7.90
N TYR A 11 -7.71 -0.92 -6.77
CA TYR A 11 -8.29 -2.17 -6.27
C TYR A 11 -9.59 -1.88 -5.50
N ARG A 12 -10.73 -2.43 -5.97
CA ARG A 12 -12.08 -2.22 -5.37
C ARG A 12 -12.38 -0.73 -5.11
N ASP A 13 -12.18 0.10 -6.12
CA ASP A 13 -12.35 1.57 -6.07
C ASP A 13 -11.45 2.32 -5.07
N VAL A 14 -10.46 1.63 -4.50
CA VAL A 14 -9.40 2.21 -3.69
C VAL A 14 -8.12 2.33 -4.51
N SER A 15 -7.60 3.56 -4.59
CA SER A 15 -6.28 3.85 -5.17
C SER A 15 -5.20 3.62 -4.10
N ILE A 16 -4.20 2.82 -4.43
CA ILE A 16 -3.10 2.43 -3.56
C ILE A 16 -1.80 3.02 -4.12
N ALA A 17 -1.24 4.00 -3.41
CA ALA A 17 0.04 4.62 -3.77
C ALA A 17 1.17 4.05 -2.90
N ILE A 18 2.13 3.37 -3.53
CA ILE A 18 3.24 2.73 -2.80
C ILE A 18 4.54 3.48 -3.00
N LYS A 19 5.14 3.93 -1.91
CA LYS A 19 6.46 4.56 -1.88
C LYS A 19 7.44 3.67 -1.12
N VAL A 20 8.63 3.49 -1.67
CA VAL A 20 9.71 2.71 -1.05
C VAL A 20 10.99 3.54 -1.10
N GLN A 21 11.66 3.65 0.05
CA GLN A 21 12.89 4.38 0.24
C GLN A 21 13.95 3.45 0.82
N ARG A 22 15.21 3.66 0.41
CA ARG A 22 16.37 2.99 0.98
C ARG A 22 17.14 3.96 1.86
N GLU A 23 17.51 3.51 3.05
CA GLU A 23 18.38 4.23 3.97
C GLU A 23 19.45 3.26 4.48
N GLY A 24 20.67 3.41 3.96
CA GLY A 24 21.74 2.43 4.17
C GLY A 24 21.33 1.02 3.74
N ASP A 25 21.39 0.08 4.68
CA ASP A 25 21.01 -1.34 4.50
C ASP A 25 19.54 -1.64 4.87
N ARG A 26 18.77 -0.59 5.15
CA ARG A 26 17.36 -0.70 5.49
C ARG A 26 16.51 -0.22 4.32
N ILE A 27 15.44 -0.96 4.07
CA ILE A 27 14.39 -0.53 3.16
C ILE A 27 13.14 -0.23 3.98
N PHE A 28 12.59 0.94 3.75
CA PHE A 28 11.31 1.37 4.32
C PHE A 28 10.34 1.62 3.18
N GLY A 29 9.06 1.40 3.42
CA GLY A 29 8.04 1.82 2.48
C GLY A 29 6.70 1.97 3.15
N HIS A 30 5.80 2.63 2.45
CA HIS A 30 4.41 2.74 2.86
C HIS A 30 3.48 2.63 1.65
N ALA A 31 2.27 2.17 1.91
CA ALA A 31 1.14 2.18 1.00
C ALA A 31 0.08 3.13 1.57
N ASP A 32 -0.22 4.20 0.84
CA ASP A 32 -1.31 5.13 1.13
C ASP A 32 -2.56 4.70 0.36
N LEU A 33 -3.70 4.63 1.06
CA LEU A 33 -4.97 4.16 0.54
C LEU A 33 -5.92 5.35 0.38
N PHE A 34 -6.48 5.51 -0.82
CA PHE A 34 -7.42 6.59 -1.15
C PHE A 34 -8.70 6.02 -1.74
N ALA A 35 -9.85 6.34 -1.14
CA ALA A 35 -11.16 5.99 -1.69
C ALA A 35 -11.91 7.28 -2.02
N LYS A 36 -12.43 7.41 -3.24
CA LYS A 36 -13.10 8.65 -3.72
C LYS A 36 -12.26 9.92 -3.49
N ASN A 37 -10.95 9.84 -3.75
CA ASN A 37 -9.95 10.88 -3.50
C ASN A 37 -9.74 11.27 -2.03
N GLU A 38 -10.31 10.54 -1.08
CA GLU A 38 -10.12 10.76 0.35
C GLU A 38 -9.11 9.77 0.92
N PHE A 39 -8.15 10.24 1.73
CA PHE A 39 -7.19 9.40 2.41
C PHE A 39 -7.89 8.54 3.47
N LYS A 40 -7.78 7.21 3.35
CA LYS A 40 -8.37 6.25 4.28
C LYS A 40 -7.38 5.64 5.26
N GLY A 41 -6.09 5.64 4.91
CA GLY A 41 -5.07 5.14 5.82
C GLY A 41 -3.74 4.84 5.15
N ARG A 42 -2.76 4.51 5.99
CA ARG A 42 -1.39 4.16 5.59
C ARG A 42 -0.97 2.85 6.22
N ILE A 43 -0.32 2.00 5.43
CA ILE A 43 0.40 0.82 5.91
C ILE A 43 1.89 1.07 5.73
N SER A 44 2.67 0.97 6.80
CA SER A 44 4.13 1.15 6.76
C SER A 44 4.84 -0.19 6.99
N LEU A 45 5.93 -0.43 6.27
CA LEU A 45 6.76 -1.61 6.41
C LEU A 45 8.24 -1.23 6.34
N GLY A 46 9.02 -1.66 7.32
CA GLY A 46 10.47 -1.57 7.33
C GLY A 46 11.11 -2.95 7.35
N SER A 47 12.24 -3.13 6.68
CA SER A 47 13.01 -4.37 6.74
C SER A 47 14.50 -4.12 6.55
N ALA A 48 15.30 -4.67 7.46
CA ALA A 48 16.73 -4.80 7.28
C ALA A 48 17.02 -5.90 6.25
N ARG A 49 17.89 -5.63 5.28
CA ARG A 49 18.37 -6.60 4.27
C ARG A 49 17.34 -7.08 3.22
N SER A 50 16.13 -6.52 3.17
CA SER A 50 15.18 -6.81 2.07
C SER A 50 15.52 -6.01 0.81
N ARG A 51 15.10 -6.50 -0.37
CA ARG A 51 15.15 -5.72 -1.62
C ARG A 51 13.93 -4.80 -1.72
N SER A 52 14.07 -3.63 -2.33
CA SER A 52 12.96 -2.66 -2.53
C SER A 52 11.73 -3.28 -3.20
N ARG A 53 11.94 -4.20 -4.16
CA ARG A 53 10.86 -4.95 -4.82
C ARG A 53 10.06 -5.82 -3.83
N GLN A 54 10.74 -6.52 -2.93
CA GLN A 54 10.08 -7.36 -1.92
C GLN A 54 9.25 -6.52 -0.95
N VAL A 55 9.76 -5.36 -0.52
CA VAL A 55 9.02 -4.43 0.34
C VAL A 55 7.79 -3.88 -0.39
N ARG A 56 7.94 -3.49 -1.67
CA ARG A 56 6.81 -3.06 -2.51
C ARG A 56 5.75 -4.15 -2.66
N ASP A 57 6.15 -5.38 -2.95
CA ASP A 57 5.22 -6.51 -3.15
C ASP A 57 4.48 -6.84 -1.85
N ARG A 58 5.17 -6.85 -0.70
CA ARG A 58 4.53 -7.03 0.61
C ARG A 58 3.54 -5.90 0.93
N LEU A 59 3.92 -4.65 0.70
CA LEU A 59 3.02 -3.51 0.89
C LEU A 59 1.78 -3.61 0.00
N ARG A 60 1.93 -4.05 -1.26
CA ARG A 60 0.80 -4.28 -2.17
C ARG A 60 -0.17 -5.33 -1.62
N ILE A 61 0.35 -6.45 -1.12
CA ILE A 61 -0.48 -7.54 -0.57
C ILE A 61 -1.23 -7.06 0.68
N LEU A 62 -0.51 -6.42 1.62
CA LEU A 62 -1.09 -5.90 2.86
C LEU A 62 -2.15 -4.82 2.59
N ALA A 63 -1.89 -3.93 1.63
CA ALA A 63 -2.84 -2.91 1.20
C ALA A 63 -4.14 -3.51 0.67
N LYS A 64 -4.06 -4.50 -0.22
CA LYS A 64 -5.23 -5.19 -0.74
C LYS A 64 -6.01 -5.90 0.36
N ALA A 65 -5.33 -6.63 1.24
CA ALA A 65 -5.96 -7.30 2.37
C ALA A 65 -6.69 -6.30 3.29
N LYS A 66 -6.10 -5.12 3.52
CA LYS A 66 -6.75 -4.06 4.30
C LYS A 66 -8.03 -3.54 3.63
N VAL A 67 -7.98 -3.35 2.31
CA VAL A 67 -9.17 -2.97 1.52
C VAL A 67 -10.25 -4.05 1.61
N ASP A 68 -9.90 -5.34 1.48
CA ASP A 68 -10.86 -6.44 1.59
C ASP A 68 -11.56 -6.46 2.97
N VAL A 69 -10.80 -6.24 4.05
CA VAL A 69 -11.36 -6.13 5.42
C VAL A 69 -12.32 -4.95 5.53
N TRP A 70 -11.96 -3.78 4.99
CA TRP A 70 -12.83 -2.60 5.02
C TRP A 70 -14.14 -2.84 4.27
N THR A 71 -14.07 -3.35 3.03
CA THR A 71 -15.27 -3.67 2.25
C THR A 71 -16.17 -4.66 2.99
N THR A 72 -15.58 -5.64 3.69
CA THR A 72 -16.34 -6.62 4.49
C THR A 72 -17.04 -5.96 5.68
N VAL A 73 -16.34 -5.10 6.42
CA VAL A 73 -16.90 -4.40 7.59
C VAL A 73 -17.98 -3.40 7.18
N GLU A 74 -17.76 -2.63 6.11
CA GLU A 74 -18.77 -1.69 5.57
C GLU A 74 -20.03 -2.43 5.13
N SER A 75 -19.89 -3.60 4.48
CA SER A 75 -21.03 -4.42 4.09
C SER A 75 -21.80 -4.95 5.30
N ALA A 76 -21.09 -5.34 6.37
CA ALA A 76 -21.72 -5.82 7.61
C ALA A 76 -22.44 -4.71 8.38
N ALA A 77 -21.96 -3.46 8.32
CA ALA A 77 -22.56 -2.32 9.01
C ALA A 77 -23.79 -1.72 8.28
N ALA A 78 -24.03 -2.11 7.04
CA ALA A 78 -25.17 -1.66 6.24
C ALA A 78 -26.46 -2.50 6.45
N HIS A 79 -26.38 -3.55 7.27
CA HIS A 79 -27.47 -4.45 7.65
C HIS A 79 -27.85 -4.24 9.12
#